data_AF-A0A918R2B8-F1
#
_entry.id   AF-A0A918R2B8-F1
#
_cell.length_a   1.000
_cell.length_b   1.000
_cell.length_c   1.000
_cell.angle_alpha   90.00
_cell.angle_beta   90.00
_cell.angle_gamma   90.00
#
_symmetry.space_group_name_H-M   'P 1'
#
loop_
_entity.id
_entity.type
_entity.pdbx_description
1 polymer ?
#
loop_
_entity_poly.entity_id
_entity_poly.type
_entity_poly.pdbx_seq_one_letter_code
_entity_poly.pdbx_strand_id
1 'polypeptide(L)'
;MRFLASSQGLLTIGASVAAGLAVGLLPDLVQAVPGVGEDWWWLTAVAVVAVVVFAVCATLLHGKEGVGIVLVVGEDGWDVTRLEAMRRNALERHAGCFTVNVSELLGEDDREVRDRVRFAHRVMQARLTEDGQSHEDVSLYVTARHPDAYYLGGLLRDQRQARLSLMMQSRRAGVGIVEALRLHSDLADPPSPSQKELLREVLVRDPVTEGPEWVPFEQPEGVTARRIALVLPLAGHIVGTREKALAAARDGRHPEYRFPRQNSPADIDRNRCAGALVFATRPGDVPDRREIYEALIRYVNEEWRRQMAEVLEEQGDPLRGWLFTDGPVAVVLALGNLLGRQTDLVPHQRPAREGTETRTRVAR
;
A
#
# COMPACT_ATOMS: atom_id res chain seq x y z
N MET A 1 -36.65 -13.23 7.16
CA MET A 1 -37.06 -11.92 7.72
C MET A 1 -35.90 -10.96 8.01
N ARG A 2 -34.66 -11.40 8.29
CA ARG A 2 -33.52 -10.48 8.55
C ARG A 2 -33.13 -9.57 7.39
N PHE A 3 -33.40 -9.97 6.14
CA PHE A 3 -33.13 -9.16 4.94
C PHE A 3 -34.08 -7.95 4.80
N LEU A 4 -35.37 -8.10 5.15
CA LEU A 4 -36.36 -7.01 5.09
C LEU A 4 -36.12 -5.90 6.14
N ALA A 5 -35.39 -6.23 7.20
CA ALA A 5 -35.02 -5.30 8.26
C ALA A 5 -33.62 -4.69 8.09
N SER A 6 -32.86 -5.09 7.06
CA SER A 6 -31.55 -4.51 6.78
C SER A 6 -31.72 -3.24 5.93
N SER A 7 -30.79 -2.29 6.10
CA SER A 7 -30.76 -1.06 5.30
C SER A 7 -30.71 -1.35 3.80
N GLN A 8 -30.02 -2.41 3.40
CA GLN A 8 -29.97 -2.87 2.00
C GLN A 8 -31.33 -3.39 1.51
N GLY A 9 -32.05 -4.18 2.31
CA GLY A 9 -33.37 -4.68 1.90
C GLY A 9 -34.42 -3.57 1.77
N LEU A 10 -34.39 -2.56 2.63
CA LEU A 10 -35.25 -1.38 2.52
C LEU A 10 -34.96 -0.57 1.25
N LEU A 11 -33.68 -0.41 0.89
CA LEU A 11 -33.28 0.27 -0.35
C LEU A 11 -33.69 -0.52 -1.61
N THR A 12 -33.59 -1.85 -1.59
CA THR A 12 -34.04 -2.70 -2.71
C THR A 12 -35.54 -2.61 -2.90
N ILE A 13 -36.33 -2.66 -1.81
CA ILE A 13 -37.79 -2.48 -1.88
C ILE A 13 -38.13 -1.08 -2.41
N GLY A 14 -37.47 -0.04 -1.90
CA GLY A 14 -37.66 1.33 -2.37
C GLY A 14 -37.38 1.47 -3.87
N ALA A 15 -36.28 0.89 -4.36
CA ALA A 15 -35.92 0.87 -5.77
C ALA A 15 -36.94 0.09 -6.62
N SER A 16 -37.41 -1.08 -6.15
CA SER A 16 -38.41 -1.89 -6.86
C SER A 16 -39.79 -1.23 -6.91
N VAL A 17 -40.24 -0.61 -5.82
CA VAL A 17 -41.52 0.14 -5.77
C VAL A 17 -41.44 1.38 -6.66
N ALA A 18 -40.34 2.13 -6.62
CA ALA A 18 -40.12 3.29 -7.46
C ALA A 18 -40.04 2.94 -8.96
N ALA A 19 -39.35 1.84 -9.31
CA ALA A 19 -39.31 1.32 -10.67
C ALA A 19 -40.70 0.84 -11.14
N GLY A 20 -41.47 0.17 -10.29
CA GLY A 20 -42.85 -0.23 -10.59
C GLY A 20 -43.79 0.97 -10.83
N LEU A 21 -43.62 2.04 -10.03
CA LEU A 21 -44.34 3.30 -10.21
C LEU A 21 -43.96 4.01 -11.51
N ALA A 22 -42.67 3.99 -11.88
CA ALA A 22 -42.16 4.62 -13.10
C ALA A 22 -42.51 3.84 -14.39
N VAL A 23 -42.57 2.51 -14.34
CA VAL A 23 -42.68 1.65 -15.53
C VAL A 23 -44.13 1.26 -15.86
N GLY A 24 -45.07 1.19 -14.90
CA GLY A 24 -46.39 0.64 -15.23
C GLY A 24 -47.59 0.93 -14.33
N LEU A 25 -47.43 1.50 -13.14
CA LEU A 25 -48.57 1.70 -12.21
C LEU A 25 -49.23 3.09 -12.28
N LEU A 26 -48.66 4.02 -13.05
CA LEU A 26 -49.22 5.36 -13.26
C LEU A 26 -50.66 5.35 -13.83
N PRO A 27 -51.01 4.51 -14.83
CA PRO A 27 -52.37 4.49 -15.38
C PRO A 27 -53.42 3.99 -14.38
N ASP A 28 -53.10 2.98 -13.58
CA ASP A 28 -54.03 2.38 -12.60
C ASP A 28 -54.22 3.26 -11.35
N LEU A 29 -53.19 3.99 -10.93
CA LEU A 29 -53.27 4.97 -9.84
C LEU A 29 -54.13 6.19 -10.18
N VAL A 30 -54.12 6.62 -11.45
CA VAL A 30 -54.98 7.70 -11.96
C VAL A 30 -56.46 7.32 -11.91
N GLN A 31 -56.78 6.04 -12.14
CA GLN A 31 -58.16 5.54 -12.06
C GLN A 31 -58.63 5.32 -10.62
N ALA A 32 -57.73 5.05 -9.68
CA ALA A 32 -58.06 4.71 -8.30
C ALA A 32 -58.34 5.92 -7.38
N VAL A 33 -57.94 7.14 -7.76
CA VAL A 33 -58.11 8.35 -6.94
C VAL A 33 -59.11 9.32 -7.58
N PRO A 34 -60.40 9.27 -7.21
CA PRO A 34 -61.41 10.16 -7.76
C PRO A 34 -61.21 11.58 -7.21
N GLY A 35 -60.64 12.47 -8.02
CA GLY A 35 -60.43 13.88 -7.68
C GLY A 35 -59.12 14.50 -8.20
N VAL A 36 -58.18 13.70 -8.70
CA VAL A 36 -56.85 14.17 -9.18
C VAL A 36 -56.75 14.11 -10.72
N GLY A 37 -57.84 13.73 -11.40
CA GLY A 37 -57.86 13.39 -12.83
C GLY A 37 -57.57 14.53 -13.82
N GLU A 38 -57.52 15.80 -13.40
CA GLU A 38 -57.23 16.94 -14.29
C GLU A 38 -55.86 17.59 -14.04
N ASP A 39 -55.17 17.23 -12.96
CA ASP A 39 -53.95 17.91 -12.53
C ASP A 39 -52.68 17.18 -13.00
N TRP A 40 -52.35 17.33 -14.29
CA TRP A 40 -51.13 16.80 -14.93
C TRP A 40 -49.85 17.11 -14.12
N TRP A 41 -49.84 18.25 -13.42
CA TRP A 41 -48.71 18.69 -12.60
C TRP A 41 -48.47 17.77 -11.39
N TRP A 42 -49.51 17.17 -10.80
CA TRP A 42 -49.37 16.24 -9.68
C TRP A 42 -48.74 14.92 -10.13
N LEU A 43 -49.16 14.38 -11.28
CA LEU A 43 -48.58 13.16 -11.85
C LEU A 43 -47.10 13.35 -12.20
N THR A 44 -46.77 14.51 -12.76
CA THR A 44 -45.38 14.89 -13.02
C THR A 44 -44.57 14.94 -11.73
N ALA A 45 -45.11 15.53 -10.65
CA ALA A 45 -44.42 15.61 -9.37
C ALA A 45 -44.15 14.22 -8.77
N VAL A 46 -45.14 13.31 -8.81
CA VAL A 46 -44.97 11.94 -8.30
C VAL A 46 -43.95 11.15 -9.13
N ALA A 47 -43.97 11.28 -10.46
CA ALA A 47 -43.00 10.63 -11.33
C ALA A 47 -41.57 11.14 -11.07
N VAL A 48 -41.39 12.45 -10.91
CA VAL A 48 -40.09 13.04 -10.57
C VAL A 48 -39.60 12.55 -9.20
N VAL A 49 -40.47 12.51 -8.19
CA VAL A 49 -40.10 11.99 -6.86
C VAL A 49 -39.72 10.51 -6.93
N ALA A 50 -40.45 9.68 -7.68
CA ALA A 50 -40.13 8.27 -7.86
C ALA A 50 -38.76 8.08 -8.55
N VAL A 51 -38.46 8.87 -9.61
CA VAL A 51 -37.15 8.84 -10.28
C VAL A 51 -36.03 9.29 -9.35
N VAL A 52 -36.24 10.33 -8.53
CA VAL A 52 -35.25 10.79 -7.55
C VAL A 52 -35.01 9.72 -6.49
N VAL A 53 -36.05 9.11 -5.94
CA VAL A 53 -35.92 8.02 -4.95
C VAL A 53 -35.21 6.82 -5.56
N PHE A 54 -35.56 6.43 -6.80
CA PHE A 54 -34.87 5.36 -7.51
C PHE A 54 -33.40 5.70 -7.74
N ALA A 55 -33.09 6.90 -8.23
CA ALA A 55 -31.72 7.34 -8.47
C ALA A 55 -30.91 7.33 -7.17
N VAL A 56 -31.46 7.85 -6.07
CA VAL A 56 -30.79 7.83 -4.75
C VAL A 56 -30.59 6.40 -4.26
N CYS A 57 -31.59 5.53 -4.34
CA CYS A 57 -31.47 4.14 -3.90
C CYS A 57 -30.49 3.34 -4.78
N ALA A 58 -30.55 3.51 -6.09
CA ALA A 58 -29.63 2.89 -7.03
C ALA A 58 -28.19 3.37 -6.81
N THR A 59 -27.98 4.66 -6.55
CA THR A 59 -26.66 5.22 -6.22
C THR A 59 -26.13 4.68 -4.88
N LEU A 60 -27.00 4.52 -3.87
CA LEU A 60 -26.60 3.95 -2.58
C LEU A 60 -26.34 2.44 -2.66
N LEU A 61 -27.04 1.71 -3.54
CA LEU A 61 -26.88 0.26 -3.74
C LEU A 61 -25.70 -0.08 -4.64
N HIS A 62 -25.45 0.69 -5.70
CA HIS A 62 -24.40 0.44 -6.69
C HIS A 62 -23.15 1.31 -6.47
N GLY A 63 -23.18 2.27 -5.55
CA GLY A 63 -22.02 3.14 -5.28
C GLY A 63 -20.87 2.46 -4.54
N LYS A 64 -21.09 1.24 -4.02
CA LYS A 64 -20.06 0.45 -3.36
C LYS A 64 -19.59 -0.64 -4.32
N GLU A 65 -18.37 -0.51 -4.81
CA GLU A 65 -17.74 -1.47 -5.70
C GLU A 65 -16.47 -2.07 -5.07
N GLY A 66 -16.15 -3.28 -5.48
CA GLY A 66 -14.94 -3.98 -5.07
C GLY A 66 -14.94 -4.53 -3.65
N VAL A 67 -13.77 -5.04 -3.26
CA VAL A 67 -13.53 -5.69 -1.97
C VAL A 67 -12.44 -4.94 -1.20
N GLY A 68 -12.77 -4.56 0.03
CA GLY A 68 -11.81 -4.01 1.00
C GLY A 68 -11.19 -5.11 1.85
N ILE A 69 -9.86 -5.21 1.85
CA ILE A 69 -9.13 -6.17 2.68
C ILE A 69 -8.27 -5.40 3.68
N VAL A 70 -8.57 -5.53 4.96
CA VAL A 70 -7.76 -4.98 6.05
C VAL A 70 -6.82 -6.06 6.54
N LEU A 71 -5.53 -5.89 6.28
CA LEU A 71 -4.50 -6.87 6.58
C LEU A 71 -3.59 -6.36 7.71
N VAL A 72 -3.55 -7.11 8.81
CA VAL A 72 -2.68 -6.84 9.96
C VAL A 72 -1.64 -7.95 10.04
N VAL A 73 -0.37 -7.59 9.83
CA VAL A 73 0.76 -8.52 9.85
C VAL A 73 1.70 -8.15 10.99
N GLY A 74 1.57 -8.90 12.10
CA GLY A 74 2.26 -8.66 13.37
C GLY A 74 1.57 -7.55 14.17
N GLU A 75 1.38 -7.75 15.48
CA GLU A 75 0.53 -6.87 16.32
C GLU A 75 1.30 -5.90 17.23
N ASP A 76 2.60 -6.13 17.48
CA ASP A 76 3.29 -5.38 18.55
C ASP A 76 3.33 -3.87 18.28
N GLY A 77 2.59 -3.12 19.09
CA GLY A 77 2.66 -1.66 19.16
C GLY A 77 1.87 -0.90 18.09
N TRP A 78 0.91 -1.53 17.40
CA TRP A 78 0.04 -0.81 16.47
C TRP A 78 -1.08 -0.06 17.18
N ASP A 79 -1.42 1.11 16.65
CA ASP A 79 -2.51 1.94 17.14
C ASP A 79 -3.86 1.33 16.76
N VAL A 80 -4.62 0.88 17.76
CA VAL A 80 -5.97 0.31 17.59
C VAL A 80 -6.90 1.30 16.88
N THR A 81 -6.76 2.59 17.17
CA THR A 81 -7.57 3.67 16.56
C THR A 81 -7.37 3.72 15.06
N ARG A 82 -6.12 3.51 14.60
CA ARG A 82 -5.77 3.46 13.18
C ARG A 82 -6.38 2.25 12.48
N LEU A 83 -6.35 1.08 13.12
CA LEU A 83 -6.95 -0.13 12.58
C LEU A 83 -8.47 0.00 12.45
N GLU A 84 -9.13 0.55 13.46
CA GLU A 84 -10.57 0.83 13.41
C GLU A 84 -10.93 1.81 12.30
N ALA A 85 -10.13 2.87 12.10
CA ALA A 85 -10.34 3.83 11.03
C ALA A 85 -10.22 3.17 9.65
N MET A 86 -9.22 2.30 9.43
CA MET A 86 -9.07 1.53 8.19
C MET A 86 -10.27 0.61 7.96
N ARG A 87 -10.70 -0.13 8.98
CA ARG A 87 -11.86 -1.03 8.89
C ARG A 87 -13.16 -0.28 8.60
N ARG A 88 -13.37 0.87 9.26
CA ARG A 88 -14.54 1.72 9.01
C ARG A 88 -14.55 2.23 7.57
N ASN A 89 -13.42 2.74 7.10
CA ASN A 89 -13.29 3.22 5.72
C ASN A 89 -13.55 2.10 4.70
N ALA A 90 -13.02 0.90 4.95
CA ALA A 90 -13.23 -0.26 4.08
C ALA A 90 -14.73 -0.65 4.00
N LEU A 91 -15.46 -0.67 5.12
CA LEU A 91 -16.91 -0.96 5.17
C LEU A 91 -17.76 0.14 4.51
N GLU A 92 -17.31 1.39 4.57
CA GLU A 92 -17.98 2.52 3.92
C GLU A 92 -17.79 2.49 2.40
N ARG A 93 -16.60 2.16 1.92
CA ARG A 93 -16.21 2.25 0.50
C ARG A 93 -16.54 1.01 -0.32
N HIS A 94 -16.52 -0.19 0.26
CA HIS A 94 -16.58 -1.45 -0.49
C HIS A 94 -17.85 -2.26 -0.19
N ALA A 95 -18.29 -3.07 -1.16
CA ALA A 95 -19.43 -3.96 -0.99
C ALA A 95 -19.09 -5.14 -0.07
N GLY A 96 -17.87 -5.68 -0.22
CA GLY A 96 -17.29 -6.69 0.66
C GLY A 96 -16.15 -6.11 1.50
N CYS A 97 -16.07 -6.50 2.77
CA CYS A 97 -14.95 -6.14 3.64
C CYS A 97 -14.50 -7.33 4.48
N PHE A 98 -13.21 -7.63 4.42
CA PHE A 98 -12.59 -8.69 5.21
C PHE A 98 -11.46 -8.13 6.06
N THR A 99 -11.36 -8.60 7.30
CA THR A 99 -10.23 -8.29 8.17
C THR A 99 -9.44 -9.57 8.41
N VAL A 100 -8.14 -9.53 8.13
CA VAL A 100 -7.22 -10.65 8.33
C VAL A 100 -6.19 -10.22 9.36
N ASN A 101 -6.35 -10.74 10.57
CA ASN A 101 -5.38 -10.58 11.65
C ASN A 101 -4.51 -11.83 11.72
N VAL A 102 -3.27 -11.72 11.27
CA VAL A 102 -2.37 -12.88 11.16
C VAL A 102 -1.94 -13.40 12.53
N SER A 103 -1.78 -12.49 13.51
CA SER A 103 -1.36 -12.85 14.86
C SER A 103 -2.44 -13.66 15.59
N GLU A 104 -3.70 -13.23 15.48
CA GLU A 104 -4.85 -13.97 16.03
C GLU A 104 -5.01 -15.36 15.39
N LEU A 105 -4.75 -15.48 14.08
CA LEU A 105 -4.96 -16.72 13.34
C LEU A 105 -3.84 -17.75 13.52
N LEU A 106 -2.61 -17.30 13.78
CA LEU A 106 -1.44 -18.17 13.95
C LEU A 106 -1.05 -18.40 15.41
N GLY A 107 -1.61 -17.63 16.35
CA GLY A 107 -1.18 -17.60 17.75
C GLY A 107 0.12 -16.80 17.95
N GLU A 108 0.53 -16.59 19.20
CA GLU A 108 1.76 -15.88 19.62
C GLU A 108 3.08 -16.60 19.24
N ASP A 109 3.03 -17.52 18.29
CA ASP A 109 4.16 -18.33 17.89
C ASP A 109 5.13 -17.45 17.08
N ASP A 110 6.39 -17.35 17.56
CA ASP A 110 7.46 -16.46 17.09
C ASP A 110 8.03 -16.94 15.74
N ARG A 111 7.15 -17.24 14.79
CA ARG A 111 7.48 -17.80 13.48
C ARG A 111 8.19 -16.77 12.63
N GLU A 112 9.12 -17.25 11.80
CA GLU A 112 9.87 -16.41 10.88
C GLU A 112 8.93 -15.52 10.04
N VAL A 113 9.36 -14.28 9.80
CA VAL A 113 8.70 -13.27 8.95
C VAL A 113 8.07 -13.86 7.68
N ARG A 114 8.76 -14.80 7.04
CA ARG A 114 8.33 -15.41 5.78
C ARG A 114 7.06 -16.24 5.93
N ASP A 115 6.90 -16.96 7.04
CA ASP A 115 5.78 -17.87 7.22
C ASP A 115 4.50 -17.11 7.55
N ARG A 116 4.59 -16.06 8.39
CA ARG A 116 3.44 -15.20 8.68
C ARG A 116 2.91 -14.49 7.44
N VAL A 117 3.79 -13.93 6.61
CA VAL A 117 3.37 -13.21 5.39
C VAL A 117 2.83 -14.17 4.34
N ARG A 118 3.44 -15.36 4.15
CA ARG A 118 2.90 -16.39 3.25
C ARG A 118 1.54 -16.87 3.69
N PHE A 119 1.30 -16.99 4.99
CA PHE A 119 -0.02 -17.34 5.51
C PHE A 119 -1.03 -16.22 5.25
N ALA A 120 -0.69 -14.98 5.57
CA ALA A 120 -1.50 -13.79 5.30
C ALA A 120 -1.95 -13.72 3.82
N HIS A 121 -0.98 -13.91 2.92
CA HIS A 121 -1.20 -13.96 1.48
C HIS A 121 -2.13 -15.10 1.06
N ARG A 122 -1.93 -16.32 1.60
CA ARG A 122 -2.79 -17.47 1.30
C ARG A 122 -4.23 -17.27 1.80
N VAL A 123 -4.41 -16.72 2.99
CA VAL A 123 -5.75 -16.40 3.53
C VAL A 123 -6.44 -15.35 2.67
N MET A 124 -5.72 -14.29 2.29
CA MET A 124 -6.23 -13.26 1.38
C MET A 124 -6.67 -13.87 0.04
N GLN A 125 -5.85 -14.74 -0.56
CA GLN A 125 -6.20 -15.42 -1.81
C GLN A 125 -7.42 -16.34 -1.66
N ALA A 126 -7.50 -17.09 -0.55
CA ALA A 126 -8.64 -17.95 -0.27
C ALA A 126 -9.94 -17.13 -0.17
N ARG A 127 -9.93 -16.01 0.55
CA ARG A 127 -11.10 -15.12 0.67
C ARG A 127 -11.54 -14.52 -0.65
N LEU A 128 -10.59 -14.09 -1.47
CA LEU A 128 -10.90 -13.59 -2.81
C LEU A 128 -11.46 -14.68 -3.74
N THR A 129 -11.08 -15.94 -3.52
CA THR A 129 -11.63 -17.07 -4.28
C THR A 129 -13.05 -17.41 -3.79
N GLU A 130 -13.29 -17.35 -2.49
CA GLU A 130 -14.61 -17.61 -1.88
C GLU A 130 -15.67 -16.58 -2.30
N ASP A 131 -15.30 -15.30 -2.44
CA ASP A 131 -16.24 -14.24 -2.80
C ASP A 131 -16.71 -14.36 -4.28
N GLY A 132 -15.99 -15.13 -5.10
CA GLY A 132 -16.48 -15.64 -6.38
C GLY A 132 -16.71 -14.59 -7.48
N GLN A 133 -16.41 -13.31 -7.23
CA GLN A 133 -16.52 -12.26 -8.23
C GLN A 133 -15.19 -12.07 -8.97
N SER A 134 -15.28 -11.73 -10.26
CA SER A 134 -14.14 -11.20 -11.01
C SER A 134 -13.79 -9.84 -10.41
N HIS A 135 -12.93 -9.82 -9.39
CA HIS A 135 -12.57 -8.58 -8.70
C HIS A 135 -11.63 -7.74 -9.56
N GLU A 136 -12.21 -6.86 -10.37
CA GLU A 136 -11.44 -5.83 -11.09
C GLU A 136 -10.85 -4.81 -10.11
N ASP A 137 -11.50 -4.57 -8.97
CA ASP A 137 -11.09 -3.59 -7.96
C ASP A 137 -11.00 -4.21 -6.56
N VAL A 138 -9.76 -4.49 -6.12
CA VAL A 138 -9.45 -4.87 -4.74
C VAL A 138 -8.73 -3.70 -4.07
N SER A 139 -9.14 -3.34 -2.85
CA SER A 139 -8.45 -2.32 -2.05
C SER A 139 -7.86 -2.94 -0.80
N LEU A 140 -6.56 -2.79 -0.62
CA LEU A 140 -5.79 -3.39 0.46
C LEU A 140 -5.33 -2.33 1.46
N TYR A 141 -5.76 -2.48 2.70
CA TYR A 141 -5.41 -1.64 3.84
C TYR A 141 -4.39 -2.41 4.67
N VAL A 142 -3.09 -2.17 4.46
CA VAL A 142 -2.01 -2.94 5.11
C VAL A 142 -1.46 -2.22 6.32
N THR A 143 -1.43 -2.92 7.44
CA THR A 143 -0.68 -2.57 8.63
C THR A 143 0.36 -3.65 8.90
N ALA A 144 1.62 -3.37 8.55
CA ALA A 144 2.71 -4.34 8.59
C ALA A 144 4.06 -3.66 8.78
N ARG A 145 5.04 -4.36 9.36
CA ARG A 145 6.43 -3.88 9.43
C ARG A 145 7.01 -3.81 8.01
N HIS A 146 8.00 -2.94 7.76
CA HIS A 146 8.59 -2.79 6.42
C HIS A 146 9.07 -4.11 5.79
N PRO A 147 9.77 -5.02 6.51
CA PRO A 147 10.13 -6.34 5.97
C PRO A 147 8.94 -7.15 5.47
N ASP A 148 7.84 -7.10 6.19
CA ASP A 148 6.65 -7.89 5.89
C ASP A 148 5.93 -7.33 4.68
N ALA A 149 5.79 -6.01 4.64
CA ALA A 149 5.19 -5.29 3.53
C ALA A 149 5.98 -5.52 2.24
N TYR A 150 7.31 -5.40 2.31
CA TYR A 150 8.19 -5.64 1.17
C TYR A 150 8.08 -7.09 0.68
N TYR A 151 8.12 -8.07 1.59
CA TYR A 151 7.99 -9.47 1.22
C TYR A 151 6.61 -9.81 0.67
N LEU A 152 5.54 -9.25 1.24
CA LEU A 152 4.17 -9.38 0.73
C LEU A 152 4.05 -8.82 -0.69
N GLY A 153 4.65 -7.66 -0.95
CA GLY A 153 4.72 -7.08 -2.28
C GLY A 153 5.31 -8.03 -3.30
N GLY A 154 6.42 -8.69 -2.94
CA GLY A 154 7.06 -9.71 -3.77
C GLY A 154 6.17 -10.92 -4.06
N LEU A 155 5.34 -11.36 -3.10
CA LEU A 155 4.36 -12.44 -3.33
C LEU A 155 3.21 -12.00 -4.24
N LEU A 156 2.80 -10.73 -4.15
CA LEU A 156 1.73 -10.16 -4.98
C LEU A 156 2.12 -9.97 -6.44
N ARG A 157 3.43 -10.00 -6.77
CA ARG A 157 3.94 -9.79 -8.13
C ARG A 157 3.38 -10.77 -9.16
N ASP A 158 3.24 -12.03 -8.77
CA ASP A 158 2.78 -13.09 -9.67
C ASP A 158 1.23 -13.18 -9.72
N GLN A 159 0.51 -12.29 -9.02
CA GLN A 159 -0.94 -12.25 -9.06
C GLN A 159 -1.45 -11.43 -10.26
N ARG A 160 -2.34 -12.04 -11.04
CA ARG A 160 -3.02 -11.42 -12.19
C ARG A 160 -4.23 -10.58 -11.78
N GLN A 161 -4.18 -9.87 -10.66
CA GLN A 161 -5.24 -8.91 -10.35
C GLN A 161 -5.07 -7.72 -11.26
N ALA A 162 -6.12 -7.38 -12.03
CA ALA A 162 -6.04 -6.29 -13.00
C ALA A 162 -5.70 -4.95 -12.32
N ARG A 163 -6.25 -4.70 -11.11
CA ARG A 163 -5.95 -3.51 -10.29
C ARG A 163 -6.09 -3.80 -8.79
N LEU A 164 -4.98 -3.71 -8.06
CA LEU A 164 -4.97 -3.78 -6.60
C LEU A 164 -4.60 -2.41 -6.02
N SER A 165 -5.55 -1.72 -5.42
CA SER A 165 -5.35 -0.40 -4.81
C SER A 165 -4.77 -0.55 -3.41
N LEU A 166 -3.65 0.11 -3.12
CA LEU A 166 -3.09 0.18 -1.77
C LEU A 166 -3.62 1.42 -1.07
N MET A 167 -4.25 1.21 0.08
CA MET A 167 -4.80 2.26 0.91
C MET A 167 -3.84 2.58 2.04
N MET A 168 -3.71 3.86 2.37
CA MET A 168 -2.89 4.31 3.50
C MET A 168 -3.63 5.33 4.34
N GLN A 169 -3.29 5.38 5.63
CA GLN A 169 -3.67 6.52 6.45
C GLN A 169 -2.73 7.69 6.13
N SER A 170 -3.33 8.81 5.73
CA SER A 170 -2.63 10.07 5.53
C SER A 170 -2.03 10.56 6.85
N ARG A 171 -0.86 11.18 6.75
CA ARG A 171 -0.19 11.81 7.90
C ARG A 171 -0.71 13.21 8.16
N ARG A 172 -1.36 13.83 7.17
CA ARG A 172 -1.94 15.15 7.29
C ARG A 172 -3.18 15.06 8.17
N ALA A 173 -3.20 15.90 9.21
CA ALA A 173 -4.33 15.97 10.13
C ALA A 173 -5.64 16.23 9.35
N GLY A 174 -6.66 15.42 9.62
CA GLY A 174 -8.00 15.58 9.04
C GLY A 174 -8.22 14.96 7.65
N VAL A 175 -7.21 14.40 6.98
CA VAL A 175 -7.37 13.80 5.64
C VAL A 175 -7.88 12.34 5.71
N GLY A 176 -7.51 11.57 6.74
CA GLY A 176 -8.01 10.22 6.94
C GLY A 176 -7.33 9.16 6.05
N ILE A 177 -8.11 8.24 5.48
CA ILE A 177 -7.59 7.16 4.62
C ILE A 177 -7.66 7.60 3.15
N VAL A 178 -6.56 7.40 2.43
CA VAL A 178 -6.41 7.76 1.02
C VAL A 178 -5.87 6.59 0.21
N GLU A 179 -6.10 6.63 -1.09
CA GLU A 179 -5.48 5.71 -2.03
C GLU A 179 -4.02 6.13 -2.28
N ALA A 180 -3.08 5.30 -1.85
CA ALA A 180 -1.65 5.58 -1.94
C ALA A 180 -1.10 5.33 -3.34
N LEU A 181 -1.42 4.17 -3.93
CA LEU A 181 -0.97 3.75 -5.26
C LEU A 181 -1.76 2.52 -5.72
N ARG A 182 -1.78 2.25 -7.02
CA ARG A 182 -2.28 0.98 -7.57
C ARG A 182 -1.13 0.07 -7.98
N LEU A 183 -1.25 -1.20 -7.62
CA LEU A 183 -0.46 -2.26 -8.20
C LEU A 183 -1.16 -2.74 -9.47
N HIS A 184 -0.51 -2.49 -10.59
CA HIS A 184 -0.92 -2.92 -11.92
C HIS A 184 0.35 -3.15 -12.76
N SER A 185 0.22 -3.83 -13.91
CA SER A 185 1.34 -4.14 -14.82
C SER A 185 2.16 -2.91 -15.21
N ASP A 186 1.48 -1.79 -15.46
CA ASP A 186 2.11 -0.60 -16.03
C ASP A 186 3.07 0.08 -15.04
N LEU A 187 3.07 -0.30 -13.76
CA LEU A 187 3.99 0.24 -12.76
C LEU A 187 5.45 -0.17 -13.05
N ALA A 188 5.64 -1.21 -13.87
CA ALA A 188 6.96 -1.61 -14.36
C ALA A 188 7.46 -0.76 -15.55
N ASP A 189 6.58 0.01 -16.19
CA ASP A 189 6.92 0.88 -17.31
C ASP A 189 7.62 2.15 -16.84
N PRO A 190 8.49 2.75 -17.68
CA PRO A 190 9.12 4.02 -17.34
C PRO A 190 8.08 5.12 -17.10
N PRO A 191 8.35 6.08 -16.20
CA PRO A 191 7.49 7.22 -15.96
C PRO A 191 7.40 8.11 -17.21
N SER A 192 6.21 8.64 -17.47
CA SER A 192 5.97 9.61 -18.55
C SER A 192 6.69 10.93 -18.27
N PRO A 193 6.88 11.80 -19.29
CA PRO A 193 7.44 13.14 -19.09
C PRO A 193 6.64 13.97 -18.08
N SER A 194 5.30 13.88 -18.10
CA SER A 194 4.44 14.55 -17.12
C SER A 194 4.61 14.01 -15.70
N GLN A 195 4.88 12.71 -15.54
CA GLN A 195 5.20 12.11 -14.25
C GLN A 195 6.57 12.58 -13.74
N LYS A 196 7.58 12.68 -14.61
CA LYS A 196 8.88 13.26 -14.23
C LYS A 196 8.73 14.74 -13.81
N GLU A 197 7.87 15.50 -14.49
CA GLU A 197 7.57 16.88 -14.09
C GLU A 197 6.91 16.95 -12.70
N LEU A 198 5.94 16.08 -12.40
CA LEU A 198 5.33 16.00 -11.07
C LEU A 198 6.37 15.72 -9.96
N LEU A 199 7.37 14.87 -10.26
CA LEU A 199 8.42 14.53 -9.31
C LEU A 199 9.38 15.69 -9.02
N ARG A 200 9.43 16.72 -9.88
CA ARG A 200 10.23 17.94 -9.61
C ARG A 200 9.75 18.69 -8.40
N GLU A 201 8.52 18.50 -7.92
CA GLU A 201 8.00 19.08 -6.68
C GLU A 201 8.50 18.32 -5.44
N VAL A 202 8.86 17.04 -5.60
CA VAL A 202 9.12 16.10 -4.50
C VAL A 202 10.60 15.77 -4.33
N LEU A 203 11.34 15.57 -5.42
CA LEU A 203 12.74 15.15 -5.39
C LEU A 203 13.69 16.35 -5.25
N VAL A 204 14.78 16.18 -4.50
CA VAL A 204 15.82 17.22 -4.36
C VAL A 204 16.49 17.53 -5.70
N ARG A 205 16.82 16.48 -6.46
CA ARG A 205 17.43 16.57 -7.79
C ARG A 205 16.38 16.50 -8.88
N ASP A 206 16.61 17.19 -9.99
CA ASP A 206 15.69 17.19 -11.12
C ASP A 206 15.66 15.81 -11.82
N PRO A 207 14.52 15.10 -11.82
CA PRO A 207 14.40 13.79 -12.44
C PRO A 207 14.57 13.78 -13.96
N VAL A 208 14.47 14.94 -14.62
CA VAL A 208 14.62 15.08 -16.08
C VAL A 208 16.06 15.36 -16.49
N THR A 209 16.76 16.23 -15.75
CA THR A 209 18.08 16.74 -16.16
C THR A 209 19.23 16.18 -15.34
N GLU A 210 19.03 15.90 -14.06
CA GLU A 210 20.10 15.53 -13.13
C GLU A 210 20.11 14.05 -12.73
N GLY A 211 18.93 13.41 -12.72
CA GLY A 211 18.79 12.03 -12.28
C GLY A 211 18.95 11.83 -10.76
N PRO A 212 18.88 10.57 -10.28
CA PRO A 212 19.26 10.24 -8.91
C PRO A 212 20.76 10.48 -8.68
N GLU A 213 21.14 10.64 -7.42
CA GLU A 213 22.54 10.79 -7.06
C GLU A 213 23.23 9.43 -6.95
N TRP A 214 24.33 9.25 -7.69
CA TRP A 214 25.24 8.12 -7.51
C TRP A 214 26.37 8.48 -6.54
N VAL A 215 26.52 7.69 -5.49
CA VAL A 215 27.58 7.84 -4.48
C VAL A 215 28.48 6.60 -4.52
N PRO A 216 29.67 6.66 -5.15
CA PRO A 216 30.60 5.54 -5.16
C PRO A 216 31.22 5.32 -3.76
N PHE A 217 31.53 4.07 -3.43
CA PHE A 217 32.20 3.72 -2.18
C PHE A 217 33.58 3.13 -2.45
N GLU A 218 34.60 3.72 -1.81
CA GLU A 218 35.94 3.14 -1.78
C GLU A 218 35.91 1.79 -1.08
N GLN A 219 36.47 0.77 -1.75
CA GLN A 219 36.55 -0.58 -1.21
C GLN A 219 37.90 -0.82 -0.54
N PRO A 220 37.95 -1.53 0.60
CA PRO A 220 39.20 -2.02 1.16
C PRO A 220 39.95 -2.90 0.15
N GLU A 221 41.29 -2.87 0.17
CA GLU A 221 42.11 -3.73 -0.68
C GLU A 221 41.73 -5.21 -0.51
N GLY A 222 41.55 -5.91 -1.64
CA GLY A 222 41.18 -7.32 -1.66
C GLY A 222 39.70 -7.62 -1.43
N VAL A 223 38.84 -6.61 -1.24
CA VAL A 223 37.39 -6.78 -1.10
C VAL A 223 36.67 -6.39 -2.39
N THR A 224 36.03 -7.36 -3.04
CA THR A 224 35.12 -7.08 -4.17
C THR A 224 33.71 -6.93 -3.63
N ALA A 225 33.18 -5.70 -3.66
CA ALA A 225 31.79 -5.46 -3.35
C ALA A 225 30.89 -6.23 -4.32
N ARG A 226 29.81 -6.82 -3.79
CA ARG A 226 28.88 -7.65 -4.59
C ARG A 226 27.48 -7.07 -4.69
N ARG A 227 27.32 -5.81 -4.26
CA ARG A 227 26.01 -5.19 -4.09
C ARG A 227 26.01 -3.71 -4.42
N ILE A 228 24.82 -3.18 -4.69
CA ILE A 228 24.54 -1.75 -4.83
C ILE A 228 23.47 -1.37 -3.82
N ALA A 229 23.60 -0.22 -3.16
CA ALA A 229 22.54 0.29 -2.31
C ALA A 229 21.54 1.14 -3.10
N LEU A 230 20.26 0.90 -2.87
CA LEU A 230 19.16 1.76 -3.30
C LEU A 230 18.65 2.48 -2.05
N VAL A 231 18.83 3.79 -1.99
CA VAL A 231 18.49 4.61 -0.83
C VAL A 231 17.36 5.57 -1.19
N LEU A 232 16.17 5.33 -0.64
CA LEU A 232 14.97 6.16 -0.85
C LEU A 232 14.51 6.73 0.50
N PRO A 233 15.11 7.86 0.95
CA PRO A 233 14.66 8.57 2.13
C PRO A 233 13.47 9.45 1.76
N LEU A 234 12.32 9.14 2.34
CA LEU A 234 11.08 9.89 2.24
C LEU A 234 10.98 10.74 3.50
N ALA A 235 11.42 12.00 3.39
CA ALA A 235 11.57 12.94 4.49
C ALA A 235 10.32 12.97 5.39
N GLY A 236 10.52 12.92 6.71
CA GLY A 236 9.43 12.96 7.72
C GLY A 236 9.23 11.67 8.51
N HIS A 237 10.01 10.62 8.27
CA HIS A 237 9.86 9.33 8.97
C HIS A 237 10.99 9.03 9.95
N ILE A 238 12.25 9.06 9.49
CA ILE A 238 13.42 8.79 10.33
C ILE A 238 14.46 9.89 10.09
N VAL A 239 14.95 10.51 11.17
CA VAL A 239 15.97 11.55 11.08
C VAL A 239 17.30 10.94 10.65
N GLY A 240 17.90 11.51 9.62
CA GLY A 240 19.20 11.08 9.10
C GLY A 240 19.18 9.76 8.33
N THR A 241 18.02 9.33 7.80
CA THR A 241 17.91 8.07 7.03
C THR A 241 18.95 7.99 5.92
N ARG A 242 19.18 9.09 5.20
CA ARG A 242 20.15 9.14 4.10
C ARG A 242 21.56 8.82 4.60
N GLU A 243 22.04 9.57 5.59
CA GLU A 243 23.40 9.48 6.10
C GLU A 243 23.65 8.10 6.73
N LYS A 244 22.68 7.62 7.52
CA LYS A 244 22.77 6.31 8.17
C LYS A 244 22.73 5.16 7.16
N ALA A 245 21.88 5.24 6.14
CA ALA A 245 21.80 4.21 5.09
C ALA A 245 23.08 4.17 4.25
N LEU A 246 23.66 5.33 3.92
CA LEU A 246 24.95 5.40 3.21
C LEU A 246 26.08 4.79 4.04
N ALA A 247 26.16 5.11 5.33
CA ALA A 247 27.14 4.50 6.23
C ALA A 247 26.95 2.97 6.32
N ALA A 248 25.70 2.52 6.49
CA ALA A 248 25.36 1.10 6.54
C ALA A 248 25.76 0.35 5.27
N ALA A 249 25.49 0.92 4.11
CA ALA A 249 25.82 0.34 2.80
C ALA A 249 27.33 0.27 2.55
N ARG A 250 28.08 1.32 2.91
CA ARG A 250 29.55 1.37 2.77
C ARG A 250 30.23 0.36 3.69
N ASP A 251 29.79 0.29 4.94
CA ASP A 251 30.47 -0.47 5.98
C ASP A 251 29.95 -1.93 6.08
N GLY A 252 28.85 -2.26 5.38
CA GLY A 252 28.20 -3.58 5.41
C GLY A 252 27.53 -3.89 6.76
N ARG A 253 27.44 -2.90 7.64
CA ARG A 253 26.87 -2.99 9.00
C ARG A 253 26.49 -1.60 9.50
N HIS A 254 25.49 -1.54 10.36
CA HIS A 254 25.15 -0.34 11.12
C HIS A 254 24.28 -0.72 12.33
N PRO A 255 24.41 -0.05 13.51
CA PRO A 255 23.63 -0.40 14.70
C PRO A 255 22.11 -0.31 14.52
N GLU A 256 21.67 0.60 13.65
CA GLU A 256 20.24 0.84 13.35
C GLU A 256 19.74 0.07 12.12
N TYR A 257 20.54 -0.82 11.50
CA TYR A 257 20.11 -1.59 10.32
C TYR A 257 20.45 -3.06 10.46
N ARG A 258 19.46 -3.92 10.17
CA ARG A 258 19.65 -5.38 10.24
C ARG A 258 20.07 -5.94 8.90
N PHE A 259 21.33 -6.35 8.78
CA PHE A 259 21.78 -7.13 7.63
C PHE A 259 21.64 -8.64 7.89
N PRO A 260 21.49 -9.46 6.83
CA PRO A 260 21.60 -10.90 6.98
C PRO A 260 23.05 -11.29 7.28
N ARG A 261 23.25 -12.17 8.28
CA ARG A 261 24.54 -12.76 8.67
C ARG A 261 25.60 -11.68 8.95
N GLN A 262 25.86 -11.37 10.22
CA GLN A 262 26.87 -10.37 10.62
C GLN A 262 27.87 -10.95 11.64
N ASN A 263 28.01 -12.27 11.66
CA ASN A 263 28.75 -12.97 12.71
C ASN A 263 30.26 -13.08 12.40
N SER A 264 30.68 -12.76 11.17
CA SER A 264 32.07 -12.82 10.74
C SER A 264 32.46 -11.63 9.84
N PRO A 265 33.76 -11.28 9.76
CA PRO A 265 34.25 -10.26 8.82
C PRO A 265 33.86 -10.54 7.37
N ALA A 266 33.94 -11.81 6.95
CA ALA A 266 33.57 -12.22 5.59
C ALA A 266 32.08 -12.00 5.29
N ASP A 267 31.21 -12.07 6.30
CA ASP A 267 29.79 -11.75 6.09
C ASP A 267 29.57 -10.24 5.97
N ILE A 268 30.28 -9.44 6.77
CA ILE A 268 30.25 -7.97 6.68
C ILE A 268 30.70 -7.52 5.29
N ASP A 269 31.80 -8.09 4.77
CA ASP A 269 32.31 -7.73 3.44
C ASP A 269 31.34 -8.11 2.32
N ARG A 270 30.56 -9.19 2.46
CA ARG A 270 29.48 -9.55 1.52
C ARG A 270 28.29 -8.59 1.55
N ASN A 271 28.13 -7.86 2.64
CA ASN A 271 27.05 -6.89 2.83
C ASN A 271 27.44 -5.49 2.34
N ARG A 272 28.73 -5.22 2.08
CA ARG A 272 29.21 -3.95 1.54
C ARG A 272 28.72 -3.73 0.10
N CYS A 273 28.41 -2.47 -0.20
CA CYS A 273 28.04 -2.04 -1.54
C CYS A 273 29.22 -1.38 -2.26
N ALA A 274 29.23 -1.45 -3.59
CA ALA A 274 30.14 -0.72 -4.47
C ALA A 274 29.81 0.78 -4.53
N GLY A 275 28.53 1.11 -4.34
CA GLY A 275 28.02 2.47 -4.33
C GLY A 275 26.55 2.49 -3.93
N ALA A 276 25.97 3.68 -3.93
CA ALA A 276 24.56 3.90 -3.61
C ALA A 276 23.89 4.81 -4.65
N LEU A 277 22.70 4.40 -5.09
CA LEU A 277 21.77 5.19 -5.88
C LEU A 277 20.75 5.84 -4.93
N VAL A 278 20.76 7.17 -4.83
CA VAL A 278 20.03 7.94 -3.82
C VAL A 278 18.92 8.78 -4.45
N PHE A 279 17.69 8.58 -3.97
CA PHE A 279 16.48 9.28 -4.38
C PHE A 279 15.98 10.17 -3.24
N ALA A 280 16.73 11.23 -2.93
CA ALA A 280 16.38 12.10 -1.81
C ALA A 280 15.13 12.94 -2.11
N THR A 281 14.11 12.86 -1.24
CA THR A 281 12.98 13.80 -1.29
C THR A 281 13.32 15.10 -0.55
N ARG A 282 12.69 16.19 -0.97
CA ARG A 282 12.80 17.48 -0.27
C ARG A 282 12.26 17.38 1.17
N PRO A 283 12.72 18.25 2.08
CA PRO A 283 12.17 18.32 3.42
C PRO A 283 10.65 18.54 3.41
N GLY A 284 9.94 17.79 4.26
CA GLY A 284 8.48 17.77 4.31
C GLY A 284 7.91 16.43 3.84
N ASP A 285 6.68 16.12 4.23
CA ASP A 285 6.02 14.90 3.80
C ASP A 285 5.74 14.95 2.30
N VAL A 286 5.99 13.83 1.60
CA VAL A 286 5.53 13.66 0.22
C VAL A 286 4.02 13.81 0.18
N PRO A 287 3.44 14.60 -0.75
CA PRO A 287 2.00 14.77 -0.79
C PRO A 287 1.30 13.44 -0.97
N ASP A 288 0.26 13.21 -0.17
CA ASP A 288 -0.55 11.99 -0.18
C ASP A 288 -1.44 11.91 -1.42
N ARG A 289 -0.81 11.79 -2.58
CA ARG A 289 -1.42 11.72 -3.92
C ARG A 289 -0.92 10.49 -4.64
N ARG A 290 -1.87 9.70 -5.14
CA ARG A 290 -1.61 8.47 -5.89
C ARG A 290 -0.64 8.68 -7.05
N GLU A 291 -0.85 9.73 -7.84
CA GLU A 291 -0.07 9.98 -9.05
C GLU A 291 1.40 10.24 -8.74
N ILE A 292 1.70 10.80 -7.57
CA ILE A 292 3.07 11.11 -7.12
C ILE A 292 3.78 9.83 -6.67
N TYR A 293 3.13 9.00 -5.86
CA TYR A 293 3.72 7.74 -5.42
C TYR A 293 3.93 6.78 -6.59
N GLU A 294 2.98 6.67 -7.52
CA GLU A 294 3.15 5.86 -8.73
C GLU A 294 4.28 6.36 -9.61
N ALA A 295 4.36 7.68 -9.85
CA ALA A 295 5.46 8.29 -10.59
C ALA A 295 6.81 7.99 -9.92
N LEU A 296 6.90 8.13 -8.59
CA LEU A 296 8.11 7.90 -7.82
C LEU A 296 8.56 6.44 -7.92
N ILE A 297 7.65 5.49 -7.76
CA ILE A 297 7.96 4.06 -7.86
C ILE A 297 8.44 3.70 -9.26
N ARG A 298 7.75 4.19 -10.32
CA ARG A 298 8.17 3.99 -11.71
C ARG A 298 9.56 4.55 -11.97
N TYR A 299 9.81 5.77 -11.49
CA TYR A 299 11.11 6.44 -11.63
C TYR A 299 12.23 5.68 -10.91
N VAL A 300 12.00 5.23 -9.67
CA VAL A 300 12.95 4.39 -8.93
C VAL A 300 13.24 3.09 -9.69
N ASN A 301 12.23 2.44 -10.25
CA ASN A 301 12.39 1.21 -11.02
C ASN A 301 13.15 1.42 -12.34
N GLU A 302 12.84 2.49 -13.09
CA GLU A 302 13.55 2.88 -14.33
C GLU A 302 15.04 3.06 -14.05
N GLU A 303 15.34 3.92 -13.08
CA GLU A 303 16.70 4.32 -12.73
C GLU A 303 17.51 3.17 -12.10
N TRP A 304 16.87 2.34 -11.28
CA TRP A 304 17.49 1.12 -10.76
C TRP A 304 17.87 0.16 -11.89
N ARG A 305 16.97 -0.08 -12.85
CA ARG A 305 17.26 -0.95 -14.00
C ARG A 305 18.39 -0.40 -14.86
N ARG A 306 18.43 0.91 -15.08
CA ARG A 306 19.51 1.58 -15.82
C ARG A 306 20.85 1.37 -15.12
N GLN A 307 20.92 1.66 -13.83
CA GLN A 307 22.16 1.49 -13.05
C GLN A 307 22.64 0.04 -13.02
N MET A 308 21.71 -0.91 -12.89
CA MET A 308 22.04 -2.34 -12.90
C MET A 308 22.57 -2.81 -14.26
N ALA A 309 22.10 -2.23 -15.37
CA ALA A 309 22.62 -2.52 -16.70
C ALA A 309 24.05 -1.97 -16.86
N GLU A 310 24.29 -0.72 -16.47
CA GLU A 310 25.63 -0.10 -16.51
C GLU A 310 26.65 -0.92 -15.69
N VAL A 311 26.30 -1.32 -14.47
CA VAL A 311 27.22 -2.12 -13.63
C VAL A 311 27.45 -3.51 -14.19
N LEU A 312 26.44 -4.13 -14.81
CA LEU A 312 26.61 -5.42 -15.47
C LEU A 312 27.56 -5.32 -16.68
N GLU A 313 27.50 -4.22 -17.43
CA GLU A 313 28.41 -3.95 -18.55
C GLU A 313 29.85 -3.73 -18.07
N GLU A 314 30.04 -3.02 -16.95
CA GLU A 314 31.37 -2.74 -16.39
C GLU A 314 32.02 -3.94 -15.69
N GLN A 315 31.25 -4.71 -14.93
CA GLN A 315 31.78 -5.75 -14.03
C GLN A 315 31.54 -7.19 -14.54
N GLY A 316 30.66 -7.37 -15.53
CA GLY A 316 30.33 -8.69 -16.12
C GLY A 316 29.44 -9.58 -15.25
N ASP A 317 29.22 -9.24 -13.98
CA ASP A 317 28.42 -10.03 -13.03
C ASP A 317 27.19 -9.24 -12.51
N PRO A 318 26.01 -9.87 -12.42
CA PRO A 318 24.82 -9.22 -11.89
C PRO A 318 24.93 -9.04 -10.37
N LEU A 319 24.96 -7.79 -9.91
CA LEU A 319 24.92 -7.48 -8.47
C LEU A 319 23.50 -7.56 -7.91
N ARG A 320 23.38 -7.89 -6.63
CA ARG A 320 22.11 -7.74 -5.88
C ARG A 320 22.05 -6.39 -5.19
N GLY A 321 20.85 -5.84 -5.03
CA GLY A 321 20.66 -4.58 -4.34
C GLY A 321 20.31 -4.72 -2.85
N TRP A 322 20.72 -3.76 -2.04
CA TRP A 322 20.12 -3.48 -0.73
C TRP A 322 19.17 -2.31 -0.84
N LEU A 323 17.92 -2.46 -0.40
CA LEU A 323 16.97 -1.35 -0.32
C LEU A 323 16.94 -0.76 1.10
N PHE A 324 17.16 0.54 1.19
CA PHE A 324 17.00 1.34 2.40
C PHE A 324 15.91 2.37 2.17
N THR A 325 14.83 2.31 2.96
CA THR A 325 13.76 3.29 2.88
C THR A 325 13.02 3.42 4.21
N ASP A 326 12.56 4.63 4.49
CA ASP A 326 11.68 4.97 5.60
C ASP A 326 10.27 5.31 5.13
N GLY A 327 9.94 5.09 3.85
CA GLY A 327 8.65 5.39 3.25
C GLY A 327 7.44 4.70 3.88
N PRO A 328 6.21 5.11 3.51
CA PRO A 328 4.99 4.48 4.00
C PRO A 328 4.90 3.03 3.54
N VAL A 329 4.19 2.20 4.32
CA VAL A 329 4.01 0.76 4.08
C VAL A 329 3.55 0.44 2.65
N ALA A 330 2.68 1.27 2.08
CA ALA A 330 2.21 1.10 0.69
C ALA A 330 3.36 1.22 -0.33
N VAL A 331 4.24 2.21 -0.19
CA VAL A 331 5.43 2.40 -1.03
C VAL A 331 6.39 1.22 -0.88
N VAL A 332 6.65 0.77 0.36
CA VAL A 332 7.52 -0.37 0.63
C VAL A 332 6.99 -1.65 -0.01
N LEU A 333 5.68 -1.88 0.06
CA LEU A 333 5.02 -3.01 -0.58
C LEU A 333 5.14 -2.93 -2.10
N ALA A 334 4.91 -1.77 -2.71
CA ALA A 334 5.08 -1.56 -4.15
C ALA A 334 6.53 -1.79 -4.62
N LEU A 335 7.52 -1.33 -3.86
CA LEU A 335 8.93 -1.61 -4.15
C LEU A 335 9.23 -3.12 -4.06
N GLY A 336 8.65 -3.82 -3.10
CA GLY A 336 8.75 -5.28 -3.01
C GLY A 336 8.18 -6.00 -4.23
N ASN A 337 7.06 -5.51 -4.74
CA ASN A 337 6.41 -6.03 -5.94
C ASN A 337 7.30 -5.93 -7.19
N LEU A 338 7.91 -4.76 -7.42
CA LEU A 338 8.73 -4.51 -8.60
C LEU A 338 10.16 -5.06 -8.45
N LEU A 339 10.82 -4.72 -7.34
CA LEU A 339 12.26 -4.90 -7.15
C LEU A 339 12.62 -6.17 -6.38
N GLY A 340 11.66 -6.87 -5.76
CA GLY A 340 11.91 -7.99 -4.83
C GLY A 340 12.70 -9.18 -5.36
N ARG A 341 12.92 -9.29 -6.68
CA ARG A 341 13.81 -10.31 -7.27
C ARG A 341 15.28 -9.88 -7.31
N GLN A 342 15.54 -8.57 -7.32
CA GLN A 342 16.85 -7.97 -7.51
C GLN A 342 17.37 -7.32 -6.23
N THR A 343 16.48 -6.85 -5.36
CA THR A 343 16.84 -6.20 -4.11
C THR A 343 16.32 -6.96 -2.90
N ASP A 344 17.00 -6.77 -1.78
CA ASP A 344 16.60 -7.25 -0.47
C ASP A 344 16.44 -6.01 0.44
N LEU A 345 15.34 -5.88 1.18
CA LEU A 345 15.14 -4.77 2.13
C LEU A 345 16.06 -4.93 3.34
N VAL A 346 16.78 -3.86 3.70
CA VAL A 346 17.53 -3.77 4.96
C VAL A 346 16.69 -2.96 5.96
N PRO A 347 16.02 -3.61 6.93
CA PRO A 347 15.13 -2.89 7.83
C PRO A 347 15.89 -2.02 8.82
N HIS A 348 15.33 -0.84 9.07
CA HIS A 348 15.68 -0.02 10.21
C HIS A 348 15.26 -0.73 11.50
N GLN A 349 16.16 -0.75 12.47
CA GLN A 349 15.91 -1.20 13.83
C GLN A 349 16.07 -0.02 14.77
N ARG A 350 15.09 0.18 15.65
CA ARG A 350 15.30 1.08 16.78
C ARG A 350 16.40 0.49 17.66
N PRO A 351 17.41 1.26 18.06
CA PRO A 351 18.38 0.78 19.03
C PRO A 351 17.63 0.32 20.29
N ALA A 352 18.04 -0.81 20.85
CA ALA A 352 17.52 -1.25 22.13
C ALA A 352 17.69 -0.09 23.12
N ARG A 353 16.61 0.32 23.80
CA ARG A 353 16.71 1.29 24.89
C ARG A 353 17.68 0.71 25.92
N GLU A 354 18.90 1.21 25.97
CA GLU A 354 19.77 1.01 27.13
C GLU A 354 19.06 1.61 28.35
N GLY A 355 18.78 0.78 29.35
CA GLY A 355 18.14 1.20 30.59
C GLY A 355 16.70 0.74 30.73
N THR A 356 16.50 -0.55 31.01
CA THR A 356 15.51 -0.91 32.03
C THR A 356 16.30 -1.67 33.08
N GLU A 357 16.65 -0.95 34.16
CA GLU A 357 17.20 -1.54 35.37
C GLU A 357 16.41 -2.80 35.71
N THR A 358 17.15 -3.88 35.91
CA THR A 358 16.67 -5.10 36.53
C THR A 358 16.06 -4.73 37.87
N ARG A 359 14.74 -4.49 37.91
CA ARG A 359 13.99 -4.44 39.16
C ARG A 359 14.04 -5.83 39.75
N THR A 360 15.04 -6.06 40.59
CA THR A 360 15.14 -7.17 41.50
C THR A 360 13.80 -7.28 42.23
N ARG A 361 13.01 -8.31 41.91
CA ARG A 361 11.87 -8.70 42.74
C ARG A 361 12.43 -9.10 44.09
N VAL A 362 12.33 -8.20 45.07
CA VAL A 362 12.41 -8.58 46.48
C VAL A 362 11.18 -9.44 46.76
N ALA A 363 11.43 -10.71 47.04
CA ALA A 363 10.43 -11.63 47.53
C ALA A 363 9.83 -11.11 48.84
N ARG A 364 8.51 -11.16 48.95
CA ARG A 364 7.79 -11.26 50.21
C ARG A 364 6.86 -12.46 50.11
#